data_AF-A0A521GLC8-F1
#
_entry.id   AF-A0A521GLC8-F1
#
_cell.length_a   1.000
_cell.length_b   1.000
_cell.length_c   1.000
_cell.angle_alpha   90.00
_cell.angle_beta   90.00
_cell.angle_gamma   90.00
#
_symmetry.space_group_name_H-M   'P 1'
#
loop_
_entity.id
_entity.type
_entity.pdbx_description
1 polymer ?
#
loop_
_entity_poly.entity_id
_entity_poly.type
_entity_poly.pdbx_seq_one_letter_code
_entity_poly.pdbx_strand_id
1 'polypeptide(L)'
;MITPEAIISDADGTLVDTLHLIRHGQYETAMTYLTQKGVDPVHVPDYETYEALLNQTVGGSARDTLEKTVTLLYRDQPHHLQGLDFDELHEIS
;
A
#
# COMPACT_ATOMS: atom_id res chain seq x y z
N MET A 1 9.42 17.47 6.25
CA MET A 1 10.17 16.44 7.01
C MET A 1 9.13 15.61 7.73
N ILE A 2 8.85 14.38 7.28
CA ILE A 2 7.88 13.52 7.96
C ILE A 2 8.62 12.90 9.15
N THR A 3 8.11 13.12 10.36
CA THR A 3 8.65 12.51 11.58
C THR A 3 7.93 11.18 11.76
N PRO A 4 8.62 10.02 11.71
CA PRO A 4 7.96 8.74 11.93
C PRO A 4 7.40 8.70 13.36
N GLU A 5 6.09 8.45 13.49
CA GLU A 5 5.38 8.43 14.77
C GLU A 5 5.71 7.18 15.60
N ALA A 6 6.19 6.11 14.96
CA ALA A 6 6.68 4.90 15.62
C ALA A 6 7.78 4.22 14.78
N ILE A 7 8.73 3.59 15.47
CA ILE A 7 9.75 2.71 14.91
C ILE A 7 9.54 1.34 15.54
N ILE A 8 9.35 0.30 14.73
CA ILE A 8 9.27 -1.08 15.20
C ILE A 8 10.65 -1.70 14.98
N SER A 9 11.28 -2.17 16.05
CA SER A 9 12.52 -2.92 15.99
C SER A 9 12.32 -4.34 16.49
N ASP A 10 13.13 -5.27 15.98
CA ASP A 10 13.27 -6.58 16.60
C ASP A 10 13.97 -6.46 17.96
N ALA A 11 13.96 -7.52 18.76
CA ALA A 11 14.54 -7.58 20.10
C ALA A 11 16.04 -7.28 20.14
N ASP A 12 16.74 -7.41 19.01
CA ASP A 12 18.16 -7.08 18.83
C ASP A 12 18.41 -5.64 18.36
N GLY A 13 17.35 -4.83 18.19
CA GLY A 13 17.43 -3.44 17.75
C GLY A 13 17.42 -3.25 16.23
N THR A 14 17.24 -4.31 15.44
CA THR A 14 17.10 -4.21 13.98
C THR A 14 15.84 -3.44 13.62
N LEU A 15 15.97 -2.35 12.86
CA LEU A 15 14.84 -1.63 12.30
C LEU A 15 14.08 -2.56 11.35
N VAL A 16 12.83 -2.87 11.69
CA VAL A 16 12.00 -3.73 10.86
C VAL A 16 11.25 -2.86 9.88
N ASP A 17 11.45 -3.10 8.58
CA ASP A 17 10.52 -2.59 7.57
C ASP A 17 9.16 -3.24 7.81
N THR A 18 8.34 -2.53 8.58
CA THR A 18 7.05 -3.03 9.08
C THR A 18 6.09 -3.25 7.92
N LEU A 19 6.18 -2.40 6.89
CA LEU A 19 5.37 -2.53 5.68
C LEU A 19 5.74 -3.81 4.94
N HIS A 20 7.04 -4.06 4.74
CA HIS A 20 7.51 -5.31 4.15
C HIS A 20 7.04 -6.53 4.96
N LEU A 21 7.18 -6.51 6.29
CA LEU A 21 6.77 -7.63 7.15
C LEU A 21 5.27 -7.91 7.06
N ILE A 22 4.43 -6.88 7.10
CA ILE A 22 2.96 -7.01 6.98
C ILE A 22 2.60 -7.60 5.62
N ARG A 23 3.17 -7.08 4.53
CA ARG A 23 2.89 -7.54 3.16
C ARG A 23 3.34 -8.98 2.95
N HIS A 24 4.51 -9.35 3.47
CA HIS A 24 4.99 -10.72 3.41
C HIS A 24 4.11 -11.68 4.22
N GLY A 25 3.60 -11.26 5.38
CA GLY A 25 2.62 -12.05 6.15
C GLY A 25 1.30 -12.25 5.40
N GLN A 26 0.82 -11.22 4.67
CA GLN A 26 -0.37 -11.32 3.82
C GLN A 26 -0.15 -12.30 2.64
N TYR A 27 1.02 -12.25 2.01
CA TYR A 27 1.42 -13.18 0.96
C TYR A 27 1.41 -14.64 1.43
N GLU A 28 2.07 -14.94 2.55
CA GLU A 28 2.13 -16.30 3.11
C GLU A 28 0.74 -16.84 3.46
N THR A 29 -0.11 -15.97 4.01
CA THR A 29 -1.52 -16.29 4.33
C THR A 29 -2.30 -16.63 3.05
N ALA A 30 -2.15 -15.83 2.01
CA ALA A 30 -2.82 -16.02 0.73
C ALA A 30 -2.34 -17.31 0.02
N MET A 31 -1.03 -17.53 -0.05
CA MET A 31 -0.44 -18.76 -0.61
C MET A 31 -0.97 -20.00 0.11
N THR A 32 -0.89 -20.00 1.45
CA THR A 32 -1.38 -21.11 2.28
C THR A 32 -2.85 -21.41 1.99
N TYR A 33 -3.70 -20.39 1.93
CA TYR A 33 -5.12 -20.55 1.65
C TYR A 33 -5.38 -21.09 0.23
N LEU A 34 -4.71 -20.56 -0.78
CA LEU A 34 -4.88 -21.00 -2.18
C LEU A 34 -4.44 -22.44 -2.37
N THR A 35 -3.30 -22.83 -1.81
CA THR A 35 -2.82 -24.21 -1.84
C THR A 35 -3.78 -25.16 -1.12
N GLN A 36 -4.33 -24.77 0.03
CA GLN A 36 -5.38 -25.54 0.70
C GLN A 36 -6.65 -25.72 -0.14
N LYS A 37 -6.92 -24.81 -1.09
CA LYS A 37 -8.03 -24.90 -2.04
C LYS A 37 -7.68 -25.67 -3.33
N GLY A 38 -6.49 -26.25 -3.41
CA GLY A 38 -6.06 -27.09 -4.51
C GLY A 38 -5.36 -26.36 -5.64
N VAL A 39 -4.95 -25.10 -5.43
CA VAL A 39 -4.05 -24.42 -6.38
C VAL A 39 -2.65 -25.02 -6.23
N ASP A 40 -2.09 -25.55 -7.32
CA ASP A 40 -0.72 -26.04 -7.33
C ASP A 40 0.24 -24.88 -6.98
N PRO A 41 1.18 -25.07 -6.03
CA PRO A 41 2.18 -24.05 -5.70
C PRO A 41 2.92 -23.46 -6.90
N VAL A 42 3.12 -24.22 -7.99
CA VAL A 42 3.76 -23.72 -9.22
C VAL A 42 2.95 -22.63 -9.93
N HIS A 43 1.65 -22.54 -9.63
CA HIS A 43 0.73 -21.54 -10.17
C HIS A 43 0.47 -20.38 -9.20
N VAL A 44 1.00 -20.43 -7.98
CA VAL A 44 0.95 -19.29 -7.06
C VAL A 44 2.05 -18.31 -7.49
N PRO A 45 1.74 -17.01 -7.68
CA PRO A 45 2.74 -16.01 -8.00
C PRO A 45 3.77 -15.89 -6.88
N ASP A 46 5.00 -15.52 -7.21
CA ASP A 46 6.00 -15.18 -6.22
C ASP A 46 5.64 -13.89 -5.45
N TYR A 47 6.40 -13.64 -4.37
CA TYR A 47 6.19 -12.47 -3.53
C TYR A 47 6.31 -11.15 -4.30
N GLU A 48 7.27 -11.03 -5.22
CA GLU A 48 7.50 -9.82 -6.01
C GLU A 48 6.29 -9.49 -6.91
N THR A 49 5.74 -10.51 -7.57
CA THR A 49 4.52 -10.39 -8.38
C THR A 49 3.30 -10.08 -7.51
N TYR A 50 3.16 -10.75 -6.37
CA TYR A 50 2.10 -10.47 -5.40
C TYR A 50 2.15 -9.04 -4.88
N GLU A 51 3.33 -8.55 -4.50
CA GLU A 51 3.51 -7.19 -3.99
C GLU A 51 3.20 -6.14 -5.07
N ALA A 52 3.61 -6.37 -6.33
CA ALA A 52 3.26 -5.49 -7.43
C ALA A 52 1.73 -5.40 -7.62
N LEU A 53 1.02 -6.53 -7.56
CA LEU A 53 -0.44 -6.57 -7.64
C LEU A 53 -1.12 -5.95 -6.41
N LEU A 54 -0.56 -6.16 -5.22
CA LEU A 54 -1.02 -5.54 -3.98
C LEU A 54 -0.92 -4.01 -4.07
N ASN A 55 0.20 -3.49 -4.58
CA ASN A 55 0.40 -2.05 -4.79
C ASN A 55 -0.61 -1.49 -5.80
N GLN A 56 -0.93 -2.21 -6.89
CA GLN A 56 -1.98 -1.81 -7.82
C GLN A 56 -3.37 -1.81 -7.17
N THR A 57 -3.65 -2.79 -6.30
CA THR A 57 -4.99 -2.98 -5.70
C THR A 57 -5.24 -2.03 -4.53
N VAL A 58 -4.25 -1.82 -3.67
CA VAL A 58 -4.34 -0.95 -2.48
C VAL A 58 -4.04 0.50 -2.83
N GLY A 59 -3.05 0.74 -3.69
CA GLY A 59 -2.58 2.09 -4.04
C GLY A 59 -3.25 2.69 -5.27
N GLY A 60 -3.95 1.91 -6.11
CA GLY A 60 -4.40 2.42 -7.42
C GLY A 60 -3.24 3.07 -8.20
N SER A 61 -3.53 4.02 -9.08
CA SER A 61 -2.48 4.96 -9.49
C SER A 61 -2.15 5.91 -8.32
N ALA A 62 -0.90 6.35 -8.21
CA ALA A 62 -0.52 7.34 -7.19
C ALA A 62 -1.40 8.60 -7.28
N ARG A 63 -1.78 9.00 -8.51
CA ARG A 63 -2.82 10.00 -8.79
C ARG A 63 -4.15 9.70 -8.11
N ASP A 64 -4.71 8.50 -8.29
CA ASP A 64 -6.00 8.12 -7.70
C ASP A 64 -5.95 8.13 -6.17
N THR A 65 -4.83 7.71 -5.58
CA THR A 65 -4.63 7.78 -4.13
C THR A 65 -4.54 9.22 -3.66
N LEU A 66 -3.83 10.09 -4.36
CA LEU A 66 -3.75 11.52 -4.06
C LEU A 66 -5.14 12.18 -4.14
N GLU A 67 -5.87 11.94 -5.23
CA GLU A 67 -7.22 12.48 -5.43
C GLU A 67 -8.17 12.06 -4.30
N LYS A 68 -8.23 10.76 -4.00
CA LYS A 68 -9.09 10.23 -2.92
C LYS A 68 -8.69 10.80 -1.57
N THR A 69 -7.40 10.88 -1.28
CA THR A 69 -6.88 11.35 0.01
C THR A 69 -7.19 12.84 0.22
N VAL A 70 -6.88 13.69 -0.77
CA VAL A 70 -7.15 15.13 -0.69
C VAL A 70 -8.64 15.43 -0.63
N THR A 71 -9.45 14.68 -1.39
CA THR A 71 -10.91 14.77 -1.30
C THR A 71 -11.43 14.40 0.10
N LEU A 72 -10.85 13.36 0.72
CA LEU A 72 -11.16 12.97 2.10
C LEU A 72 -10.78 14.05 3.12
N LEU A 73 -9.60 14.67 2.98
CA LEU A 73 -9.12 15.73 3.88
C LEU A 73 -10.07 16.93 3.94
N TYR A 74 -10.64 17.31 2.80
CA TYR A 74 -11.53 18.47 2.69
C TYR A 74 -13.00 18.10 2.57
N ARG A 75 -13.39 16.88 2.97
CA ARG A 75 -14.78 16.40 2.92
C ARG A 75 -15.76 17.40 3.53
N ASP A 76 -15.41 17.97 4.68
CA ASP A 76 -16.28 18.90 5.42
C ASP A 76 -16.10 20.37 4.98
N GLN A 77 -15.13 20.65 4.10
CA GLN A 77 -14.81 21.98 3.58
C GLN A 77 -14.50 21.93 2.07
N PRO A 78 -15.48 21.54 1.22
CA PRO A 78 -15.25 21.25 -0.20
C PRO A 78 -14.82 22.46 -1.03
N HIS A 79 -14.95 23.68 -0.50
CA HIS A 79 -14.46 24.89 -1.18
C HIS A 79 -12.93 24.86 -1.37
N HIS A 80 -12.18 24.17 -0.51
CA HIS A 80 -10.74 23.96 -0.68
C HIS A 80 -10.39 23.03 -1.85
N LEU A 81 -11.36 22.27 -2.37
CA LEU A 81 -11.18 21.40 -3.54
C LEU A 81 -11.35 22.15 -4.88
N GLN A 82 -11.82 23.40 -4.86
CA GLN A 82 -12.09 24.16 -6.08
C GLN A 82 -10.80 24.58 -6.78
N GLY A 83 -10.64 24.19 -8.03
CA GLY A 83 -9.48 24.55 -8.85
C GLY A 83 -8.23 23.70 -8.61
N LEU A 84 -8.32 22.64 -7.81
CA LEU A 84 -7.26 21.64 -7.70
C LEU A 84 -7.18 20.81 -8.98
N ASP A 85 -5.99 20.71 -9.54
CA ASP A 85 -5.64 19.78 -10.61
C ASP A 85 -4.90 18.58 -10.02
N PHE A 86 -5.53 17.42 -10.04
CA PHE A 86 -4.96 16.19 -9.49
C PHE A 86 -3.90 15.55 -10.38
N ASP A 87 -3.86 15.91 -11.67
CA ASP A 87 -2.78 15.52 -12.57
C ASP A 87 -1.52 16.33 -12.26
N GLU A 88 -1.64 17.65 -12.09
CA GLU A 88 -0.52 18.50 -11.64
C GLU A 88 0.00 18.07 -10.26
N LEU A 89 -0.91 17.75 -9.32
CA LEU A 89 -0.53 17.26 -7.99
C LEU A 89 0.23 15.93 -8.06
N HIS A 90 -0.10 15.05 -9.00
CA HIS A 90 0.59 13.78 -9.18
C HIS A 90 1.97 13.96 -9.82
N GLU A 91 2.12 14.91 -10.75
CA GLU A 91 3.41 15.19 -11.40
C GLU A 91 4.46 15.77 -10.44
N ILE A 92 4.05 16.41 -9.35
CA ILE A 92 4.94 16.99 -8.33
C ILE A 92 5.19 16.11 -7.10
N SER A 93 4.54 14.94 -7.00
CA SER A 93 4.71 13.98 -5.88
C SER A 93 5.93 13.08 -6.09
#